data_AF-A0A3C1A5S3-F1
#
_entry.id   AF-A0A3C1A5S3-F1
#
_cell.length_a   1.000
_cell.length_b   1.000
_cell.length_c   1.000
_cell.angle_alpha   90.00
_cell.angle_beta   90.00
_cell.angle_gamma   90.00
#
_symmetry.space_group_name_H-M   'P 1'
#
loop_
_entity.id
_entity.type
_entity.pdbx_description
1 polymer ?
#
loop_
_entity_poly.entity_id
_entity_poly.type
_entity_poly.pdbx_seq_one_letter_code
_entity_poly.pdbx_strand_id
1 'polypeptide(L)' 'TEMVKGKTVDEALQLTNKAVMEALDGLPPQKIHCSVLAEEAIKSAIDNYRGSSGKSVHEGCKSDCNACPHAGK' A
#
# COMPACT_ATOMS: atom_id res chain seq x y z
N THR A 1 -2.27 -11.82 0.42
CA THR A 1 -2.91 -11.87 -0.92
C THR A 1 -4.16 -12.73 -0.95
N GLU A 2 -4.40 -13.61 0.02
CA GLU A 2 -5.63 -14.43 0.04
C GLU A 2 -6.90 -13.64 0.33
N MET A 3 -6.85 -12.61 1.19
CA MET A 3 -8.03 -11.83 1.59
C MET A 3 -8.75 -11.09 0.46
N VAL A 4 -8.07 -10.83 -0.65
CA VAL A 4 -8.62 -10.14 -1.83
C VAL A 4 -8.80 -11.07 -3.03
N LYS A 5 -8.39 -12.34 -2.91
CA LYS A 5 -8.48 -13.30 -4.01
C LYS A 5 -9.93 -13.75 -4.17
N GLY A 6 -10.49 -13.56 -5.37
CA GLY A 6 -11.89 -13.91 -5.68
C GLY A 6 -12.92 -12.86 -5.24
N LYS A 7 -12.50 -11.76 -4.60
CA LYS A 7 -13.35 -10.62 -4.30
C LYS A 7 -13.50 -9.69 -5.50
N THR A 8 -14.58 -8.93 -5.53
CA THR A 8 -14.74 -7.87 -6.53
C THR A 8 -13.79 -6.70 -6.25
N VAL A 9 -13.54 -5.88 -7.26
CA VAL A 9 -12.69 -4.68 -7.14
C VAL A 9 -13.21 -3.72 -6.06
N ASP A 10 -14.53 -3.60 -5.93
CA ASP A 10 -15.18 -2.75 -4.93
C ASP A 10 -14.93 -3.27 -3.51
N GLU A 11 -15.10 -4.57 -3.29
CA GLU A 11 -14.80 -5.20 -2.00
C GLU A 11 -13.32 -5.11 -1.63
N ALA A 12 -12.42 -5.18 -2.63
CA ALA A 12 -11.00 -5.02 -2.40
C ALA A 12 -10.62 -3.55 -2.05
N LEU A 13 -11.38 -2.56 -2.53
CA LEU A 13 -11.22 -1.14 -2.16
C LEU A 13 -11.72 -0.85 -0.74
N GLN A 14 -12.72 -1.57 -0.27
CA GLN A 14 -13.23 -1.47 1.11
C GLN A 14 -12.31 -2.14 2.14
N LEU A 15 -11.25 -2.83 1.70
CA LEU A 15 -10.26 -3.39 2.60
C LEU A 15 -9.53 -2.28 3.35
N THR A 16 -9.48 -2.39 4.68
CA THR A 16 -8.80 -1.44 5.56
C THR A 16 -7.62 -2.08 6.26
N ASN A 17 -6.64 -1.26 6.68
CA ASN A 17 -5.48 -1.69 7.46
C ASN A 17 -5.91 -2.45 8.72
N LYS A 18 -7.01 -2.01 9.34
CA LYS A 18 -7.60 -2.64 10.50
C LYS A 18 -8.11 -4.05 10.16
N ALA A 19 -8.84 -4.22 9.07
CA ALA A 19 -9.27 -5.54 8.61
C ALA A 19 -8.09 -6.46 8.28
N VAL A 20 -7.00 -5.90 7.72
CA VAL A 20 -5.75 -6.64 7.47
C VAL A 20 -5.09 -7.06 8.79
N MET A 21 -5.05 -6.19 9.79
CA MET A 21 -4.50 -6.49 11.11
C MET A 21 -5.31 -7.54 11.86
N GLU A 22 -6.66 -7.45 11.81
CA GLU A 22 -7.55 -8.41 12.44
C GLU A 22 -7.45 -9.80 11.78
N ALA A 23 -7.31 -9.85 10.46
CA ALA A 23 -7.09 -11.12 9.74
C ALA A 23 -5.72 -11.78 10.04
N LEU A 24 -4.76 -11.02 10.55
CA LEU A 24 -3.44 -11.50 10.95
C LEU A 24 -3.35 -11.77 12.47
N ASP A 25 -4.49 -11.92 13.15
CA ASP A 25 -4.60 -12.17 14.60
C ASP A 25 -3.99 -11.05 15.47
N GLY A 26 -4.01 -9.82 14.95
CA GLY A 26 -3.41 -8.67 15.62
C GLY A 26 -1.93 -8.51 15.29
N LEU A 27 -1.58 -7.36 14.73
CA LEU A 27 -0.19 -7.00 14.51
C LEU A 27 0.35 -6.18 15.70
N PRO A 28 1.54 -6.51 16.24
CA PRO A 28 2.17 -5.68 17.25
C PRO A 28 2.42 -4.26 16.69
N PRO A 29 2.44 -3.21 17.54
CA PRO A 29 2.44 -1.81 17.11
C PRO A 29 3.57 -1.45 16.14
N GLN A 30 4.73 -2.08 16.31
CA GLN A 30 5.90 -1.97 15.44
C GLN A 30 5.72 -2.50 13.99
N LYS A 31 4.68 -3.31 13.74
CA LYS A 31 4.38 -3.89 12.42
C LYS A 31 3.16 -3.27 11.75
N ILE A 32 2.47 -2.32 12.39
CA ILE A 32 1.28 -1.65 11.84
C ILE A 32 1.57 -0.98 10.48
N HIS A 33 2.77 -0.42 10.33
CA HIS A 33 3.24 0.16 9.05
C HIS A 33 3.11 -0.84 7.89
N CYS A 34 3.35 -2.14 8.12
CA CYS A 34 3.21 -3.16 7.09
C CYS A 34 1.74 -3.35 6.64
N SER A 35 0.78 -3.10 7.52
CA SER A 35 -0.65 -3.15 7.19
C SER A 35 -1.10 -1.94 6.40
N VAL A 36 -0.54 -0.76 6.70
CA VAL A 36 -0.77 0.48 5.95
C VAL A 36 -0.20 0.34 4.53
N LEU A 37 1.05 -0.10 4.41
CA LEU A 37 1.67 -0.36 3.10
C LEU A 37 0.88 -1.38 2.27
N ALA A 38 0.37 -2.43 2.90
CA ALA A 38 -0.43 -3.44 2.20
C ALA A 38 -1.77 -2.87 1.69
N GLU A 39 -2.43 -2.03 2.47
CA GLU A 39 -3.66 -1.34 2.07
C GLU A 39 -3.40 -0.41 0.87
N GLU A 40 -2.38 0.44 0.96
CA GLU A 40 -2.02 1.41 -0.08
C GLU A 40 -1.60 0.72 -1.39
N ALA A 41 -0.81 -0.35 -1.30
CA ALA A 41 -0.40 -1.13 -2.46
C ALA A 41 -1.60 -1.74 -3.21
N ILE A 42 -2.60 -2.26 -2.49
CA ILE A 42 -3.81 -2.84 -3.09
C ILE A 42 -4.66 -1.75 -3.75
N LYS A 43 -4.87 -0.62 -3.06
CA LYS A 43 -5.61 0.53 -3.63
C LYS A 43 -4.95 1.05 -4.89
N SER A 44 -3.63 1.19 -4.89
CA SER A 44 -2.84 1.63 -6.04
C SER A 44 -2.91 0.63 -7.20
N ALA A 45 -2.82 -0.67 -6.92
CA ALA A 45 -2.97 -1.72 -7.93
C ALA A 45 -4.37 -1.72 -8.57
N ILE A 46 -5.42 -1.47 -7.77
CA ILE A 46 -6.79 -1.36 -8.25
C ILE A 46 -6.99 -0.11 -9.12
N ASP A 47 -6.48 1.05 -8.69
CA ASP A 47 -6.56 2.29 -9.46
C ASP A 47 -5.86 2.16 -10.82
N ASN A 48 -4.70 1.49 -10.82
CA ASN A 48 -3.97 1.14 -12.03
C ASN A 48 -4.77 0.20 -12.94
N TYR A 49 -5.40 -0.84 -12.36
CA TYR A 49 -6.26 -1.78 -13.11
C TYR A 49 -7.47 -1.09 -13.76
N ARG A 50 -8.04 -0.06 -13.12
CA ARG A 50 -9.20 0.69 -13.65
C ARG A 50 -8.87 1.66 -14.79
N GLY A 51 -7.61 1.76 -15.22
CA GLY A 51 -7.20 2.59 -16.36
C GLY A 51 -6.86 4.04 -15.99
N SER A 52 -6.69 4.34 -14.71
CA SER A 52 -6.16 5.62 -14.25
C SER A 52 -4.62 5.59 -14.35
N SER A 53 -4.11 5.78 -15.56
CA SER A 53 -2.69 5.94 -15.86
C SER A 53 -2.16 7.24 -15.24
N GLY A 54 -1.98 7.34 -13.92
CA GLY A 54 -1.65 8.66 -13.38
C GLY A 54 -1.23 8.85 -11.94
N LYS A 55 -1.06 7.80 -11.13
CA LYS A 55 -0.46 7.98 -9.80
C LYS A 55 0.57 6.89 -9.55
N SER A 56 1.76 7.10 -10.10
CA SER A 56 3.00 6.56 -9.55
C SER A 56 3.08 6.98 -8.09
N VAL A 57 2.58 6.15 -7.19
CA VAL A 57 2.79 6.30 -5.74
C VAL A 57 4.25 6.00 -5.49
N HIS A 58 5.05 7.05 -5.68
CA HIS A 58 6.39 7.14 -5.17
C HIS A 58 6.32 7.88 -3.83
N GLU A 59 5.71 7.25 -2.83
CA GLU A 59 5.74 7.77 -1.45
C GLU A 59 7.03 7.29 -0.76
N GLY A 60 8.18 7.67 -1.33
CA GLY A 60 9.48 7.23 -0.84
C GLY A 60 10.72 7.99 -1.30
N CYS A 61 10.63 8.86 -2.32
CA CYS A 61 11.69 9.81 -2.69
C CYS A 61 11.10 10.94 -3.56
N LYS A 62 10.22 11.75 -2.98
CA LYS A 62 9.89 13.06 -3.56
C LYS A 62 11.09 14.01 -3.39
N SER A 63 12.11 13.79 -4.19
CA SER A 63 13.02 14.79 -4.71
C SER A 63 14.06 14.04 -5.50
N ASP A 64 14.45 14.64 -6.61
CA ASP A 64 15.64 14.37 -7.40
C ASP A 64 16.67 13.56 -6.59
N CYS A 65 17.13 12.42 -7.13
CA CYS A 65 18.15 11.58 -6.49
C CYS A 65 19.41 12.37 -6.07
N ASN A 66 19.59 13.58 -6.60
CA ASN A 66 20.66 14.52 -6.31
C ASN A 66 20.45 15.39 -5.05
N ALA A 67 19.26 15.38 -4.42
CA ALA A 67 18.93 16.22 -3.27
C ALA A 67 18.82 15.44 -1.93
N CYS A 68 19.07 14.13 -1.92
CA CYS A 68 19.06 13.36 -0.69
C CYS A 68 20.36 13.57 0.12
N PRO A 69 20.29 13.92 1.42
CA PRO A 69 21.46 14.15 2.28
C PRO A 69 22.32 12.89 2.55
N HIS A 70 21.99 11.77 1.92
CA HIS A 70 22.67 10.48 2.04
C HIS A 70 23.46 10.08 0.78
N ALA A 71 23.45 10.88 -0.28
CA ALA A 71 24.12 10.58 -1.56
C ALA A 71 25.65 10.83 -1.54
N GLY A 72 26.32 10.58 -0.42
CA GLY A 72 27.73 10.98 -0.24
C GLY A 72 28.47 10.31 0.92
N LYS A 73 28.18 9.04 1.23
CA LYS A 73 29.08 8.19 2.02
C LYS A 73 29.28 6.85 1.33
#